data_AF-A0A939RXB7-F1
#
_entry.id   AF-A0A939RXB7-F1
#
_cell.length_a   1.000
_cell.length_b   1.000
_cell.length_c   1.000
_cell.angle_alpha   90.00
_cell.angle_beta   90.00
_cell.angle_gamma   90.00
#
_symmetry.space_group_name_H-M   'P 1'
#
loop_
_entity.id
_entity.type
_entity.pdbx_description
1 polymer ?
#
loop_
_entity_poly.entity_id
_entity_poly.type
_entity_poly.pdbx_seq_one_letter_code
_entity_poly.pdbx_strand_id
1 'polypeptide(L)'
;MRRKTLPVVAGAALLLVLGGCAPEPETPAEPEVEVLSATKAGGLYLDAVCPVNEAWGAVDVEIDRLRIAQTRGETGTDDFAEAMRAVGKASEEAAKQLEPKDRAWPDDATDEIAAVRETLRSDAKQAAKVAAMPIDDVLGYAWKDSAEVGTTAAEARAVLGLPADPVTACAQWEQQRAEAEAAEEAEKAAKQTEKKGERPTD
;
A
#
# COMPACT_ATOMS: atom_id res chain seq x y z
N MET A 1 21.19 -28.93 42.20
CA MET A 1 20.56 -30.22 42.55
C MET A 1 19.98 -30.85 41.30
N ARG A 2 20.40 -32.08 40.98
CA ARG A 2 20.09 -32.82 39.76
C ARG A 2 18.70 -33.49 39.87
N ARG A 3 17.89 -33.43 38.82
CA ARG A 3 16.79 -34.39 38.53
C ARG A 3 16.94 -34.79 37.05
N LYS A 4 17.72 -35.83 36.78
CA LYS A 4 17.28 -37.23 36.51
C LYS A 4 16.47 -37.33 35.22
N THR A 5 17.19 -37.57 34.13
CA THR A 5 16.76 -38.26 32.91
C THR A 5 16.44 -39.73 33.21
N LEU A 6 15.42 -40.30 32.57
CA LEU A 6 15.27 -41.75 32.29
C LEU A 6 14.40 -41.95 31.01
N PRO A 7 14.53 -43.08 30.30
CA PRO A 7 14.38 -43.17 28.84
C PRO A 7 13.31 -44.19 28.36
N VAL A 8 13.11 -44.23 27.02
CA VAL A 8 12.70 -45.38 26.15
C VAL A 8 11.37 -46.09 26.42
N VAL A 9 10.48 -46.15 25.42
CA VAL A 9 9.92 -47.40 24.86
C VAL A 9 9.58 -47.19 23.38
N ALA A 10 10.25 -47.96 22.51
CA ALA A 10 9.78 -48.26 21.16
C ALA A 10 8.76 -49.41 21.23
N GLY A 11 7.65 -49.30 20.48
CA GLY A 11 6.64 -50.35 20.41
C GLY A 11 5.70 -50.14 19.23
N ALA A 12 6.05 -50.71 18.09
CA ALA A 12 5.17 -50.87 16.95
C ALA A 12 4.17 -52.01 17.22
N ALA A 13 2.89 -51.79 16.89
CA ALA A 13 1.93 -52.88 16.63
C ALA A 13 0.82 -52.36 15.72
N LEU A 14 0.82 -52.85 14.47
CA LEU A 14 -0.31 -52.82 13.54
C LEU A 14 -1.57 -53.43 14.18
N LEU A 15 -2.73 -52.80 13.96
CA LEU A 15 -4.00 -53.52 13.85
C LEU A 15 -4.85 -52.89 12.73
N LEU A 16 -5.19 -53.74 11.77
CA LEU A 16 -6.00 -53.49 10.57
C LEU A 16 -7.50 -53.44 10.90
N VAL A 17 -8.15 -52.39 10.39
CA VAL A 17 -9.42 -52.35 9.63
C VAL A 17 -10.65 -53.10 10.18
N LEU A 18 -11.65 -52.33 10.61
CA LEU A 18 -13.09 -52.50 10.33
C LEU A 18 -13.65 -51.06 10.22
N GLY A 19 -13.94 -50.54 9.02
CA GLY A 19 -15.26 -50.70 8.39
C GLY A 19 -16.14 -49.48 8.68
N GLY A 20 -15.97 -48.42 7.88
CA GLY A 20 -16.79 -47.21 7.95
C GLY A 20 -16.12 -46.02 7.25
N CYS A 21 -16.25 -45.93 5.92
CA CYS A 21 -15.94 -44.71 5.17
C CYS A 21 -16.92 -43.61 5.57
N ALA A 22 -16.61 -42.89 6.64
CA ALA A 22 -17.08 -41.52 6.75
C ALA A 22 -16.24 -40.69 5.78
N PRO A 23 -16.85 -39.94 4.83
CA PRO A 23 -16.09 -38.96 4.08
C PRO A 23 -15.45 -38.02 5.11
N GLU A 24 -14.14 -37.83 4.97
CA GLU A 24 -13.40 -36.79 5.67
C GLU A 24 -14.22 -35.50 5.54
N PRO A 25 -14.57 -34.79 6.63
CA PRO A 25 -15.30 -33.55 6.49
C PRO A 25 -14.45 -32.63 5.62
N GLU A 26 -14.92 -32.41 4.38
CA GLU A 26 -14.30 -31.49 3.44
C GLU A 26 -14.28 -30.14 4.13
N THR A 27 -13.11 -29.78 4.65
CA THR A 27 -12.82 -28.43 5.11
C THR A 27 -13.28 -27.51 3.98
N PRO A 28 -14.15 -26.51 4.24
CA PRO A 28 -14.60 -25.60 3.19
C PRO A 28 -13.35 -25.09 2.48
N ALA A 29 -13.21 -25.40 1.18
CA ALA A 29 -12.06 -24.95 0.41
C ALA A 29 -11.95 -23.45 0.59
N GLU A 30 -10.81 -22.98 1.11
CA GLU A 30 -10.56 -21.54 1.18
C GLU A 30 -10.70 -20.98 -0.24
N PRO A 31 -11.43 -19.87 -0.42
CA PRO A 31 -11.64 -19.31 -1.75
C PRO A 31 -10.28 -19.08 -2.42
N GLU A 32 -10.11 -19.56 -3.66
CA GLU A 32 -8.88 -19.36 -4.42
C GLU A 32 -8.62 -17.85 -4.55
N VAL A 33 -7.48 -17.42 -4.01
CA VAL A 33 -7.07 -16.01 -4.07
C VAL A 33 -6.59 -15.70 -5.49
N GLU A 34 -7.15 -14.65 -6.12
CA GLU A 34 -6.72 -14.24 -7.48
C GLU A 34 -5.31 -13.62 -7.40
N VAL A 35 -4.35 -14.22 -8.10
CA VAL A 35 -3.02 -13.61 -8.28
C VAL A 35 -3.11 -12.48 -9.29
N LEU A 36 -2.63 -11.30 -8.91
CA LEU A 36 -2.63 -10.12 -9.77
C LEU A 36 -1.69 -10.31 -10.98
N SER A 37 -2.11 -9.88 -12.16
CA SER A 37 -1.18 -9.71 -13.28
C SER A 37 -0.23 -8.54 -13.02
N ALA A 38 0.95 -8.53 -13.64
CA ALA A 38 1.94 -7.45 -13.48
C ALA A 38 1.34 -6.05 -13.67
N THR A 39 0.52 -5.84 -14.71
CA THR A 39 -0.16 -4.55 -14.96
C THR A 39 -1.15 -4.20 -13.84
N LYS A 40 -1.97 -5.15 -13.37
CA LYS A 40 -2.91 -4.91 -12.26
C LYS A 40 -2.18 -4.63 -10.95
N ALA A 41 -1.10 -5.35 -10.68
CA ALA A 41 -0.25 -5.16 -9.51
C ALA A 41 0.43 -3.78 -9.54
N GLY A 42 0.99 -3.39 -10.68
CA GLY A 42 1.57 -2.07 -10.89
C GLY A 42 0.56 -0.94 -10.67
N GLY A 43 -0.64 -1.06 -11.24
CA GLY A 43 -1.72 -0.08 -11.03
C GLY A 43 -2.14 0.02 -9.56
N LEU A 44 -2.36 -1.12 -8.88
CA LEU A 44 -2.76 -1.14 -7.47
C LEU A 44 -1.67 -0.57 -6.55
N TYR A 45 -0.40 -0.84 -6.86
CA TYR A 45 0.72 -0.21 -6.16
C TYR A 45 0.71 1.30 -6.34
N LEU A 46 0.55 1.80 -7.57
CA LEU A 46 0.57 3.24 -7.88
C LEU A 46 -0.65 3.98 -7.30
N ASP A 47 -1.83 3.37 -7.31
CA ASP A 47 -3.03 3.91 -6.64
C ASP A 47 -2.80 4.10 -5.14
N ALA A 48 -2.01 3.22 -4.50
CA ALA A 48 -1.67 3.33 -3.09
C ALA A 48 -0.59 4.40 -2.83
N VAL A 49 0.53 4.40 -3.58
CA VAL A 49 1.71 5.21 -3.22
C VAL A 49 1.68 6.65 -3.78
N CYS A 50 1.02 6.89 -4.91
CA CYS A 50 1.02 8.24 -5.52
C CYS A 50 0.35 9.31 -4.63
N PRO A 51 -0.77 9.04 -3.93
CA PRO A 51 -1.33 9.99 -2.96
C PRO A 51 -0.39 10.30 -1.79
N VAL A 52 0.47 9.36 -1.40
CA VAL A 52 1.48 9.59 -0.35
C VAL A 52 2.54 10.56 -0.85
N ASN A 53 3.02 10.40 -2.09
CA ASN A 53 3.96 11.32 -2.73
C ASN A 53 3.38 12.74 -2.86
N GLU A 54 2.11 12.85 -3.24
CA GLU A 54 1.41 14.13 -3.30
C GLU A 54 1.36 14.81 -1.93
N ALA A 55 1.01 14.06 -0.88
CA ALA A 55 0.97 14.59 0.49
C ALA A 55 2.35 15.09 0.97
N TRP A 56 3.43 14.39 0.61
CA TRP A 56 4.79 14.84 0.89
C TRP A 56 5.15 16.13 0.16
N GLY A 57 4.68 16.33 -1.07
CA GLY A 57 4.87 17.57 -1.81
C GLY A 57 4.29 18.79 -1.09
N ALA A 58 3.16 18.64 -0.38
CA ALA A 58 2.61 19.71 0.46
C ALA A 58 3.49 19.99 1.69
N VAL A 59 4.06 18.94 2.31
CA VAL A 59 4.97 19.09 3.46
C VAL A 59 6.23 19.86 3.08
N ASP A 60 6.82 19.62 1.91
CA ASP A 60 8.01 20.34 1.45
C ASP A 60 7.78 21.86 1.43
N VAL A 61 6.61 22.29 0.94
CA VAL A 61 6.20 23.71 0.93
C VAL A 61 6.09 24.26 2.36
N GLU A 62 5.49 23.51 3.28
CA GLU A 62 5.33 23.95 4.67
C GLU A 62 6.66 23.97 5.43
N ILE A 63 7.60 23.07 5.14
CA ILE A 63 8.96 23.12 5.73
C ILE A 63 9.66 24.42 5.34
N ASP A 64 9.57 24.83 4.08
CA ASP A 64 10.16 26.11 3.63
C ASP A 64 9.49 27.31 4.30
N ARG A 65 8.17 27.26 4.50
CA ARG A 65 7.45 28.29 5.26
C ARG A 65 7.88 28.33 6.73
N LEU A 66 8.05 27.17 7.38
CA LEU A 66 8.54 27.10 8.76
C LEU A 66 9.94 27.69 8.88
N ARG A 67 10.85 27.40 7.95
CA ARG A 67 12.19 28.02 7.95
C ARG A 67 12.11 29.54 7.90
N ILE A 68 11.23 30.09 7.06
CA ILE A 68 11.00 31.55 6.98
C ILE A 68 10.39 32.07 8.29
N ALA A 69 9.36 31.40 8.84
CA ALA A 69 8.71 31.76 10.09
C ALA A 69 9.70 31.82 11.26
N GLN A 70 10.61 30.84 11.36
CA GLN A 70 11.66 30.80 12.38
C GLN A 70 12.58 32.03 12.28
N THR A 71 12.96 32.47 11.07
CA THR A 71 13.78 33.69 10.90
C THR A 71 13.08 34.97 11.36
N ARG A 72 11.74 34.96 11.41
CA ARG A 72 10.90 36.07 11.88
C ARG A 72 10.55 35.98 13.37
N GLY A 73 10.97 34.90 14.06
CA GLY A 73 10.61 34.64 15.45
C GLY A 73 9.16 34.16 15.64
N GLU A 74 8.52 33.67 14.58
CA GLU A 74 7.20 33.06 14.65
C GLU A 74 7.31 31.61 15.15
N THR A 75 6.27 31.13 15.85
CA THR A 75 6.27 29.80 16.50
C THR A 75 5.12 28.89 16.06
N GLY A 76 4.24 29.37 15.19
CA GLY A 76 3.09 28.61 14.73
C GLY A 76 3.49 27.45 13.81
N THR A 77 2.90 26.28 14.02
CA THR A 77 3.14 25.06 13.23
C THR A 77 1.86 24.41 12.72
N ASP A 78 0.71 25.09 12.82
CA ASP A 78 -0.60 24.48 12.58
C ASP A 78 -0.76 23.93 11.15
N ASP A 79 -0.37 24.73 10.13
CA ASP A 79 -0.43 24.34 8.71
C ASP A 79 0.51 23.16 8.41
N PHE A 80 1.74 23.21 8.93
CA PHE A 80 2.70 22.11 8.83
C PHE A 80 2.16 20.84 9.50
N ALA A 81 1.58 20.97 10.69
CA ALA A 81 1.01 19.85 11.42
C ALA A 81 -0.18 19.24 10.66
N GLU A 82 -0.96 20.04 9.94
CA GLU A 82 -2.02 19.56 9.05
C GLU A 82 -1.46 18.78 7.86
N ALA A 83 -0.44 19.31 7.19
CA ALA A 83 0.23 18.61 6.09
C ALA A 83 0.83 17.27 6.55
N MET A 84 1.49 17.23 7.72
CA MET A 84 2.00 15.98 8.29
C MET A 84 0.88 15.00 8.65
N ARG A 85 -0.26 15.46 9.16
CA ARG A 85 -1.42 14.58 9.39
C ARG A 85 -1.95 14.01 8.07
N ALA A 86 -1.91 14.77 6.97
CA ALA A 86 -2.29 14.28 5.66
C ALA A 86 -1.34 13.17 5.16
N VAL A 87 -0.02 13.36 5.30
CA VAL A 87 0.98 12.30 5.03
C VAL A 87 0.70 11.05 5.85
N GLY A 88 0.44 11.21 7.15
CA GLY A 88 0.16 10.07 8.02
C GLY A 88 -1.07 9.30 7.59
N LYS A 89 -2.17 10.00 7.30
CA LYS A 89 -3.41 9.40 6.82
C LYS A 89 -3.23 8.69 5.47
N ALA A 90 -2.56 9.33 4.51
CA ALA A 90 -2.28 8.74 3.21
C ALA A 90 -1.43 7.47 3.34
N SER A 91 -0.41 7.49 4.21
CA SER A 91 0.48 6.35 4.44
C SER A 91 -0.25 5.18 5.09
N GLU A 92 -1.13 5.42 6.08
CA GLU A 92 -1.95 4.36 6.67
C GLU A 92 -2.90 3.73 5.66
N GLU A 93 -3.49 4.54 4.80
CA GLU A 93 -4.41 4.07 3.76
C GLU A 93 -3.67 3.25 2.70
N ALA A 94 -2.54 3.75 2.21
CA ALA A 94 -1.66 3.04 1.30
C ALA A 94 -1.23 1.69 1.87
N ALA A 95 -0.81 1.65 3.14
CA ALA A 95 -0.42 0.41 3.81
C ALA A 95 -1.56 -0.62 3.91
N LYS A 96 -2.83 -0.17 4.01
CA LYS A 96 -3.99 -1.07 3.98
C LYS A 96 -4.28 -1.57 2.57
N GLN A 97 -4.18 -0.70 1.57
CA GLN A 97 -4.42 -1.06 0.17
C GLN A 97 -3.39 -2.06 -0.35
N LEU A 98 -2.15 -2.00 0.15
CA LEU A 98 -1.09 -2.96 -0.19
C LEU A 98 -1.26 -4.34 0.47
N GLU A 99 -2.33 -4.57 1.23
CA GLU A 99 -2.71 -5.86 1.82
C GLU A 99 -4.14 -6.26 1.40
N PRO A 100 -4.39 -6.50 0.09
CA PRO A 100 -5.71 -6.92 -0.37
C PRO A 100 -6.07 -8.29 0.24
N LYS A 101 -7.32 -8.44 0.68
CA LYS A 101 -7.80 -9.66 1.34
C LYS A 101 -8.20 -10.76 0.35
N ASP A 102 -8.52 -10.37 -0.87
CA ASP A 102 -9.12 -11.21 -1.92
C ASP A 102 -8.16 -11.44 -3.09
N ARG A 103 -6.94 -10.89 -3.03
CA ARG A 103 -5.95 -10.96 -4.11
C ARG A 103 -4.56 -11.19 -3.56
N ALA A 104 -3.73 -11.86 -4.36
CA ALA A 104 -2.33 -12.09 -4.05
C ALA A 104 -1.46 -11.24 -4.98
N TRP A 105 -0.36 -10.74 -4.44
CA TRP A 105 0.71 -10.15 -5.22
C TRP A 105 1.40 -11.23 -6.08
N PRO A 106 2.02 -10.86 -7.20
CA PRO A 106 2.98 -11.74 -7.88
C PRO A 106 4.05 -12.24 -6.89
N ASP A 107 4.48 -13.49 -7.06
CA ASP A 107 5.46 -14.12 -6.15
C ASP A 107 6.75 -13.30 -6.04
N ASP A 108 7.20 -12.71 -7.15
CA ASP A 108 8.40 -11.88 -7.26
C ASP A 108 8.26 -10.46 -6.70
N ALA A 109 7.05 -10.05 -6.29
CA ALA A 109 6.78 -8.74 -5.70
C ALA A 109 6.29 -8.82 -4.25
N THR A 110 6.01 -10.02 -3.74
CA THR A 110 5.34 -10.19 -2.45
C THR A 110 6.16 -9.61 -1.28
N ASP A 111 7.46 -9.88 -1.25
CA ASP A 111 8.33 -9.45 -0.16
C ASP A 111 8.60 -7.93 -0.22
N GLU A 112 8.82 -7.40 -1.42
CA GLU A 112 9.06 -5.97 -1.67
C GLU A 112 7.83 -5.14 -1.29
N ILE A 113 6.63 -5.61 -1.63
CA ILE A 113 5.39 -4.92 -1.25
C ILE A 113 5.14 -4.99 0.25
N ALA A 114 5.41 -6.14 0.88
CA ALA A 114 5.33 -6.26 2.33
C ALA A 114 6.29 -5.30 3.04
N ALA A 115 7.49 -5.08 2.49
CA ALA A 115 8.46 -4.12 2.99
C ALA A 115 7.97 -2.67 2.81
N VAL A 116 7.48 -2.27 1.63
CA VAL A 116 6.88 -0.94 1.41
C VAL A 116 5.74 -0.68 2.39
N ARG A 117 4.90 -1.69 2.65
CA ARG A 117 3.81 -1.56 3.60
C ARG A 117 4.31 -1.27 5.02
N GLU A 118 5.41 -1.88 5.44
CA GLU A 118 5.98 -1.59 6.76
C GLU A 118 6.60 -0.20 6.82
N THR A 119 7.26 0.25 5.75
CA THR A 119 7.78 1.63 5.69
C THR A 119 6.65 2.66 5.77
N LEU A 120 5.53 2.44 5.07
CA LEU A 120 4.34 3.30 5.15
C LEU A 120 3.72 3.34 6.56
N ARG A 121 3.68 2.20 7.26
CA ARG A 121 3.21 2.15 8.66
C ARG A 121 4.17 2.89 9.60
N SER A 122 5.47 2.82 9.33
CA SER A 122 6.47 3.61 10.05
C SER A 122 6.29 5.10 9.79
N ASP A 123 6.10 5.50 8.53
CA ASP A 123 5.90 6.88 8.11
C ASP A 123 4.66 7.49 8.76
N ALA A 124 3.55 6.74 8.82
CA ALA A 124 2.34 7.18 9.51
C ALA A 124 2.60 7.56 10.98
N LYS A 125 3.35 6.73 11.71
CA LYS A 125 3.69 6.97 13.12
C LYS A 125 4.63 8.17 13.27
N GLN A 126 5.63 8.26 12.40
CA GLN A 126 6.58 9.38 12.40
C GLN A 126 5.87 10.70 12.07
N ALA A 127 4.97 10.69 11.10
CA ALA A 127 4.19 11.85 10.71
C ALA A 127 3.33 12.38 11.86
N ALA A 128 2.64 11.49 12.57
CA ALA A 128 1.87 11.87 13.77
C ALA A 128 2.76 12.47 14.88
N LYS A 129 3.97 11.93 15.07
CA LYS A 129 4.94 12.44 16.05
C LYS A 129 5.42 13.84 15.66
N VAL A 130 5.85 14.02 14.41
CA VAL A 130 6.41 15.28 13.89
C VAL A 130 5.34 16.38 13.83
N ALA A 131 4.09 16.05 13.53
CA ALA A 131 2.97 17.00 13.56
C ALA A 131 2.73 17.65 14.93
N ALA A 132 3.18 17.02 16.02
CA ALA A 132 3.03 17.54 17.38
C ALA A 132 4.27 18.29 17.90
N MET A 133 5.31 18.41 17.09
CA MET A 133 6.57 19.02 17.51
C MET A 133 6.54 20.55 17.39
N PRO A 134 7.24 21.27 18.28
CA PRO A 134 7.51 22.68 18.08
C PRO A 134 8.47 22.88 16.89
N ILE A 135 8.47 24.09 16.33
CA ILE A 135 9.22 24.45 15.11
C ILE A 135 10.72 24.10 15.18
N ASP A 136 11.38 24.34 16.32
CA ASP A 136 12.81 24.07 16.49
C ASP A 136 13.12 22.58 16.41
N ASP A 137 12.22 21.74 16.94
CA ASP A 137 12.37 20.29 16.91
C ASP A 137 12.06 19.72 15.52
N VAL A 138 11.06 20.28 14.82
CA VAL A 138 10.72 19.90 13.44
C VAL A 138 11.91 20.10 12.51
N LEU A 139 12.54 21.28 12.56
CA LEU A 139 13.62 21.64 11.64
C LEU A 139 14.92 20.84 11.91
N GLY A 140 15.08 20.32 13.13
CA GLY A 140 16.16 19.41 13.50
C GLY A 140 15.80 17.92 13.37
N TYR A 141 14.56 17.57 13.00
CA TYR A 141 14.11 16.18 12.99
C TYR A 141 14.72 15.40 11.83
N ALA A 142 15.44 14.32 12.16
CA ALA A 142 15.91 13.36 11.18
C ALA A 142 14.86 12.25 11.01
N TRP A 143 14.29 12.15 9.80
CA TRP A 143 13.35 11.08 9.48
C TRP A 143 14.06 9.73 9.57
N LYS A 144 13.52 8.83 10.39
CA LYS A 144 14.11 7.52 10.63
C LYS A 144 13.98 6.68 9.37
N ASP A 145 15.04 5.93 9.06
CA ASP A 145 15.11 4.96 7.97
C ASP A 145 14.86 5.57 6.57
N SER A 146 15.03 6.90 6.39
CA SER A 146 14.72 7.60 5.13
C SER A 146 15.43 7.03 3.89
N ALA A 147 16.66 6.55 4.05
CA ALA A 147 17.39 5.87 2.98
C ALA A 147 16.76 4.52 2.61
N GLU A 148 16.33 3.75 3.61
CA GLU A 148 15.69 2.44 3.42
C GLU A 148 14.33 2.60 2.71
N VAL A 149 13.52 3.58 3.12
CA VAL A 149 12.24 3.89 2.47
C VAL A 149 12.40 4.06 0.96
N GLY A 150 13.39 4.87 0.54
CA GLY A 150 13.66 5.12 -0.88
C GLY A 150 14.13 3.87 -1.63
N THR A 151 14.99 3.07 -1.02
CA THR A 151 15.47 1.80 -1.59
C THR A 151 14.33 0.79 -1.74
N THR A 152 13.56 0.56 -0.68
CA THR A 152 12.43 -0.38 -0.68
C THR A 152 11.37 -0.01 -1.72
N ALA A 153 11.04 1.28 -1.85
CA ALA A 153 10.10 1.75 -2.88
C ALA A 153 10.67 1.63 -4.31
N ALA A 154 12.00 1.70 -4.49
CA ALA A 154 12.64 1.48 -5.79
C ALA A 154 12.65 0.00 -6.18
N GLU A 155 12.94 -0.90 -5.23
CA GLU A 155 12.91 -2.35 -5.43
C GLU A 155 11.50 -2.83 -5.80
N ALA A 156 10.47 -2.40 -5.06
CA ALA A 156 9.07 -2.70 -5.37
C ALA A 156 8.66 -2.26 -6.80
N ARG A 157 9.10 -1.08 -7.24
CA ARG A 157 8.83 -0.63 -8.61
C ARG A 157 9.58 -1.45 -9.65
N ALA A 158 10.82 -1.84 -9.37
CA ALA A 158 11.61 -2.65 -10.28
C ALA A 158 10.97 -4.01 -10.54
N VAL A 159 10.53 -4.71 -9.48
CA VAL A 159 9.86 -6.02 -9.61
C VAL A 159 8.49 -5.92 -10.29
N LEU A 160 7.78 -4.81 -10.11
CA LEU A 160 6.51 -4.53 -10.80
C LEU A 160 6.70 -4.03 -12.25
N GLY A 161 7.94 -3.88 -12.73
CA GLY A 161 8.23 -3.36 -14.08
C GLY A 161 7.82 -1.90 -14.28
N LEU A 162 7.77 -1.12 -13.20
CA LEU A 162 7.40 0.30 -13.20
C LEU A 162 8.62 1.21 -13.44
N PRO A 163 8.42 2.47 -13.88
CA PRO A 163 9.51 3.42 -13.98
C PRO A 163 10.28 3.61 -12.66
N ALA A 164 11.62 3.67 -12.78
CA ALA A 164 12.54 3.83 -11.65
C ALA A 164 12.50 5.22 -10.99
N ASP A 165 11.90 6.22 -11.66
CA ASP A 165 11.60 7.53 -11.08
C ASP A 165 10.14 7.58 -10.59
N PRO A 166 9.87 7.85 -9.29
CA PRO A 166 8.53 7.77 -8.73
C PRO A 166 7.59 8.87 -9.24
N VAL A 167 8.13 10.07 -9.54
CA VAL A 167 7.35 11.17 -10.10
C VAL A 167 6.87 10.82 -11.51
N THR A 168 7.77 10.28 -12.34
CA THR A 168 7.45 9.79 -13.68
C THR A 168 6.43 8.66 -13.65
N ALA A 169 6.58 7.69 -12.74
CA ALA A 169 5.63 6.59 -12.59
C ALA A 169 4.22 7.08 -12.24
N CYS A 170 4.10 8.00 -11.27
CA CYS A 170 2.81 8.56 -10.88
C CYS A 170 2.19 9.44 -11.98
N ALA A 171 2.96 10.27 -12.66
CA ALA A 171 2.46 11.10 -13.75
C ALA A 171 1.95 10.26 -14.93
N GLN A 172 2.67 9.19 -15.30
CA GLN A 172 2.22 8.26 -16.34
C GLN A 172 0.93 7.53 -15.94
N TRP A 173 0.82 7.15 -14.67
CA TRP A 173 -0.38 6.49 -14.15
C TRP A 173 -1.60 7.39 -14.16
N GLU A 174 -1.44 8.63 -13.71
CA GLU A 174 -2.50 9.64 -13.75
C GLU A 174 -3.02 9.85 -15.17
N GLN A 175 -2.11 9.97 -16.14
CA GLN A 175 -2.47 10.09 -17.55
C GLN A 175 -3.26 8.87 -18.05
N GLN A 176 -2.78 7.66 -17.76
CA GLN A 176 -3.46 6.41 -18.17
C GLN A 176 -4.87 6.31 -17.57
N ARG A 177 -5.04 6.72 -16.32
CA ARG A 177 -6.36 6.75 -15.66
C ARG A 177 -7.29 7.76 -16.30
N ALA A 178 -6.81 8.97 -16.60
CA ALA A 178 -7.61 9.99 -17.26
C ALA A 178 -8.05 9.56 -18.67
N GLU A 179 -7.16 8.92 -19.43
CA GLU A 179 -7.49 8.36 -20.75
C GLU A 179 -8.52 7.23 -20.68
N ALA A 180 -8.41 6.35 -19.69
CA ALA A 180 -9.37 5.27 -19.46
C ALA A 180 -10.76 5.80 -19.07
N GLU A 181 -10.82 6.79 -18.18
CA GLU A 181 -12.07 7.44 -17.77
C GLU A 181 -12.76 8.13 -18.96
N ALA A 182 -12.01 8.90 -19.76
CA ALA A 182 -12.54 9.55 -20.96
C ALA A 182 -13.05 8.53 -22.00
N ALA A 183 -12.37 7.41 -22.16
CA ALA A 183 -12.82 6.33 -23.06
C ALA A 183 -14.13 5.69 -22.56
N GLU A 184 -14.24 5.44 -21.25
CA GLU A 184 -15.46 4.90 -20.64
C GLU A 184 -16.65 5.85 -20.80
N GLU A 185 -16.45 7.16 -20.59
CA GLU A 185 -17.47 8.18 -20.80
C GLU A 185 -17.92 8.24 -22.27
N ALA A 186 -16.98 8.20 -23.21
CA ALA A 186 -17.27 8.19 -24.64
C ALA A 186 -18.08 6.95 -25.06
N GLU A 187 -17.73 5.77 -24.54
CA GLU A 187 -18.47 4.53 -24.79
C GLU A 187 -19.89 4.59 -24.22
N LYS A 188 -20.05 5.10 -22.99
CA LYS A 188 -21.38 5.32 -22.39
C LYS A 188 -22.22 6.27 -23.22
N ALA A 189 -21.65 7.37 -23.70
CA ALA A 189 -22.33 8.34 -24.55
C ALA A 189 -22.77 7.71 -25.89
N ALA A 190 -21.91 6.95 -26.54
CA ALA A 190 -22.22 6.25 -27.79
C ALA A 190 -23.38 5.27 -27.64
N LYS A 191 -23.35 4.43 -26.58
CA LYS A 191 -24.43 3.48 -26.25
C LYS A 191 -25.77 4.19 -25.96
N GLN A 192 -25.73 5.37 -25.34
CA GLN A 192 -26.95 6.16 -25.10
C GLN A 192 -27.53 6.78 -26.38
N THR A 193 -26.68 7.19 -27.32
CA THR A 193 -27.13 7.70 -28.62
C THR A 193 -27.76 6.62 -29.50
N GLU A 194 -27.21 5.41 -29.51
CA GLU A 194 -27.78 4.25 -30.24
C GLU A 194 -29.17 3.88 -29.70
N LYS A 195 -29.31 3.76 -28.37
CA LYS A 195 -30.59 3.44 -27.71
C LYS A 195 -31.68 4.51 -27.91
N LYS A 196 -31.31 5.75 -28.22
CA LYS A 196 -32.26 6.85 -28.50
C LYS A 196 -32.69 6.89 -29.97
N GLY A 197 -31.85 6.39 -30.89
CA GLY A 197 -32.15 6.27 -32.32
C GLY A 197 -33.09 5.12 -32.67
N GLU A 198 -33.16 4.08 -31.84
CA GLU A 198 -34.05 2.91 -32.03
C GLU A 198 -35.47 3.10 -31.47
N ARG A 199 -35.82 4.28 -30.92
CA ARG A 199 -37.17 4.52 -30.41
C ARG A 199 -38.14 4.66 -31.59
N PRO A 200 -39.12 3.75 -31.79
CA PRO A 200 -40.05 3.83 -32.91
C PRO A 200 -40.86 5.13 -32.81
N THR A 201 -40.95 5.88 -33.91
CA THR A 201 -41.95 6.94 -34.06
C THR A 201 -43.29 6.27 -34.30
N ASP A 202 -44.07 6.09 -33.23
CA ASP A 202 -45.51 5.80 -33.32
C ASP A 202 -46.30 7.05 -33.77
#